data_AF-A0A438BZX8-F1
#
_entry.id   AF-A0A438BZX8-F1
#
_cell.length_a   1.000
_cell.length_b   1.000
_cell.length_c   1.000
_cell.angle_alpha   90.00
_cell.angle_beta   90.00
_cell.angle_gamma   90.00
#
_symmetry.space_group_name_H-M   'P 1'
#
loop_
_entity.id
_entity.type
_entity.pdbx_description
1 polymer ?
#
loop_
_entity_poly.entity_id
_entity_poly.type
_entity_poly.pdbx_seq_one_letter_code
_entity_poly.pdbx_strand_id
1 'polypeptide(L)'
;MGGVRSMVKKGLGEMGFNKGGGAINWFPGHMAAATRAIRHRLKVSDLVIEVRDARLPLSSANEDLQPSLSGKRRVIALNKKDLANPNIMHGK
;
A
#
# COMPACT_ATOMS: atom_id res chain seq x y z
N MET A 1 -18.49 -20.11 -40.37
CA MET A 1 -18.07 -20.84 -39.15
C MET A 1 -16.72 -20.26 -38.73
N GLY A 2 -16.63 -19.66 -37.52
CA GLY A 2 -15.40 -19.05 -36.97
C GLY A 2 -15.23 -17.57 -37.35
N GLY A 3 -15.00 -16.62 -36.45
CA GLY A 3 -14.77 -16.71 -35.01
C GLY A 3 -14.81 -15.31 -34.43
N VAL A 4 -15.87 -15.04 -33.66
CA VAL A 4 -15.94 -13.90 -32.73
C VAL A 4 -14.94 -14.19 -31.60
N ARG A 5 -13.67 -13.81 -31.79
CA ARG A 5 -12.61 -13.88 -30.76
C ARG A 5 -11.76 -12.61 -30.71
N SER A 6 -12.36 -11.45 -30.98
CA SER A 6 -11.72 -10.14 -30.77
C SER A 6 -12.09 -9.50 -29.42
N MET A 7 -12.76 -10.22 -28.53
CA MET A 7 -13.21 -9.68 -27.25
C MET A 7 -12.70 -10.58 -26.12
N VAL A 8 -12.11 -9.94 -25.10
CA VAL A 8 -11.81 -10.51 -23.78
C VAL A 8 -10.53 -11.37 -23.68
N LYS A 9 -9.35 -10.74 -23.82
CA LYS A 9 -8.17 -11.14 -23.02
C LYS A 9 -7.05 -10.08 -23.01
N LYS A 10 -7.40 -8.86 -22.57
CA LYS A 10 -6.43 -7.97 -21.92
C LYS A 10 -6.77 -7.87 -20.43
N GLY A 11 -6.96 -9.06 -19.85
CA GLY A 11 -7.18 -9.22 -18.41
C GLY A 11 -5.86 -8.93 -17.71
N LEU A 12 -5.94 -8.05 -16.72
CA LEU A 12 -4.95 -7.80 -15.69
C LEU A 12 -4.10 -9.04 -15.39
N GLY A 13 -2.79 -8.99 -15.67
CA GLY A 13 -1.90 -10.08 -15.26
C GLY A 13 -0.58 -10.09 -15.99
N GLU A 14 0.33 -9.20 -15.58
CA GLU A 14 1.76 -9.47 -15.32
C GLU A 14 2.48 -8.12 -15.21
N MET A 15 2.58 -7.59 -14.00
CA MET A 15 3.57 -6.55 -13.70
C MET A 15 4.75 -7.27 -13.06
N GLY A 16 5.73 -7.63 -13.90
CA GLY A 16 6.99 -8.19 -13.44
C GLY A 16 7.65 -7.25 -12.44
N PHE A 17 7.85 -7.72 -11.22
CA PHE A 17 8.82 -7.11 -10.31
C PHE A 17 10.17 -7.19 -11.02
N ASN A 18 10.79 -6.06 -11.34
CA ASN A 18 12.11 -6.04 -11.98
C ASN A 18 13.12 -6.66 -11.01
N LYS A 19 13.28 -7.99 -11.10
CA LYS A 19 14.20 -8.78 -10.27
C LYS A 19 15.66 -8.36 -10.47
N GLY A 20 15.94 -7.60 -11.54
CA GLY A 20 17.26 -7.06 -11.90
C GLY A 20 17.54 -5.62 -11.47
N GLY A 21 16.66 -4.95 -10.70
CA GLY A 21 16.94 -3.61 -10.16
C GLY A 21 17.03 -2.52 -11.23
N GLY A 22 15.89 -2.00 -11.69
CA GLY A 22 15.79 -0.83 -12.57
C GLY A 22 14.95 0.28 -11.95
N ALA A 23 14.92 1.46 -12.58
CA ALA A 23 14.10 2.58 -12.13
C ALA A 23 12.61 2.19 -12.11
N ILE A 24 12.04 2.05 -10.91
CA ILE A 24 10.61 1.79 -10.72
C ILE A 24 9.87 3.10 -10.96
N ASN A 25 9.10 3.16 -12.04
CA ASN A 25 8.19 4.29 -12.26
C ASN A 25 6.94 4.10 -11.39
N TRP A 26 6.89 4.75 -10.23
CA TRP A 26 5.80 4.57 -9.26
C TRP A 26 4.44 5.08 -9.77
N PHE A 27 4.44 6.12 -10.60
CA PHE A 27 3.23 6.78 -11.10
C PHE A 27 3.16 6.77 -12.63
N PRO A 28 1.96 6.78 -13.23
CA PRO A 28 0.64 6.76 -12.57
C PRO A 28 0.07 5.34 -12.31
N GLY A 29 0.65 4.30 -12.92
CA GLY A 29 0.03 2.97 -12.98
C GLY A 29 0.24 2.10 -11.73
N HIS A 30 1.46 2.03 -11.23
CA HIS A 30 1.83 1.09 -10.16
C HIS A 30 1.17 1.45 -8.83
N MET A 31 1.27 2.71 -8.41
CA MET A 31 0.59 3.21 -7.21
C MET A 31 -0.92 3.06 -7.31
N ALA A 32 -1.54 3.40 -8.46
CA ALA A 32 -2.97 3.24 -8.65
C ALA A 32 -3.42 1.76 -8.55
N ALA A 33 -2.63 0.83 -9.08
CA ALA A 33 -2.90 -0.60 -8.98
C ALA A 33 -2.79 -1.10 -7.53
N ALA A 34 -1.72 -0.70 -6.81
CA ALA A 34 -1.52 -1.04 -5.40
C ALA A 34 -2.65 -0.50 -4.52
N THR A 35 -3.01 0.78 -4.67
CA THR A 35 -4.10 1.42 -3.93
C THR A 35 -5.44 0.71 -4.17
N ARG A 36 -5.76 0.33 -5.42
CA ARG A 36 -6.96 -0.47 -5.73
C ARG A 36 -6.94 -1.84 -5.04
N ALA A 37 -5.80 -2.54 -5.08
CA ALA A 37 -5.65 -3.85 -4.45
C ALA A 37 -5.81 -3.76 -2.91
N ILE A 38 -5.22 -2.75 -2.28
CA ILE A 38 -5.37 -2.49 -0.85
C ILE A 38 -6.83 -2.22 -0.50
N ARG A 39 -7.50 -1.30 -1.21
CA ARG A 39 -8.92 -0.99 -0.97
C ARG A 39 -9.83 -2.20 -1.12
N HIS A 40 -9.54 -3.11 -2.05
CA HIS A 40 -10.29 -4.36 -2.19
C HIS A 40 -10.10 -5.27 -0.97
N ARG A 41 -8.86 -5.45 -0.50
CA ARG A 41 -8.55 -6.29 0.67
C ARG A 41 -9.16 -5.74 1.95
N LEU A 42 -9.15 -4.42 2.14
CA LEU A 42 -9.75 -3.76 3.30
C LEU A 42 -11.22 -4.12 3.51
N LYS A 43 -12.00 -4.40 2.45
CA LYS A 43 -13.42 -4.77 2.58
C LYS A 43 -13.64 -6.02 3.42
N VAL A 44 -12.74 -6.99 3.31
CA VAL A 44 -12.82 -8.29 4.00
C VAL A 44 -11.89 -8.39 5.22
N SER A 45 -11.23 -7.29 5.60
CA SER A 45 -10.33 -7.25 6.77
C SER A 45 -11.05 -6.72 8.01
N ASP A 46 -10.85 -7.43 9.13
CA ASP A 46 -11.38 -7.06 10.46
C ASP A 46 -10.46 -6.13 11.27
N LEU A 47 -9.18 -6.12 10.94
CA LEU A 47 -8.11 -5.35 11.59
C LEU A 47 -7.06 -4.97 10.55
N VAL A 48 -6.50 -3.77 10.67
CA VAL A 48 -5.38 -3.30 9.84
C VAL A 48 -4.17 -3.01 10.72
N ILE A 49 -3.00 -3.48 10.30
CA ILE A 49 -1.72 -3.08 10.88
C ILE A 49 -1.03 -2.14 9.88
N GLU A 50 -0.92 -0.88 10.26
CA GLU A 50 -0.24 0.14 9.47
C GLU A 50 1.20 0.28 9.96
N VAL A 51 2.16 -0.17 9.16
CA VAL A 51 3.59 -0.06 9.50
C VAL A 51 4.11 1.31 9.05
N ARG A 52 4.68 2.07 9.98
CA ARG A 52 5.24 3.41 9.75
C ARG A 52 6.68 3.50 10.23
N ASP A 53 7.42 4.51 9.77
CA ASP A 53 8.80 4.78 10.23
C ASP A 53 8.75 5.60 11.52
N ALA A 54 9.33 5.07 12.61
CA ALA A 54 9.29 5.69 13.94
C ALA A 54 9.95 7.07 14.00
N ARG A 55 10.85 7.40 13.07
CA ARG A 55 11.52 8.71 13.01
C ARG A 55 10.57 9.83 12.57
N LEU A 56 9.58 9.49 11.74
CA LEU A 56 8.65 10.42 11.10
C LEU A 56 7.25 9.78 11.02
N PRO A 57 6.61 9.48 12.17
CA PRO A 57 5.39 8.65 12.21
C PRO A 57 4.18 9.31 11.54
N LEU A 58 4.15 10.64 11.46
CA LEU A 58 3.10 11.37 10.76
C LEU A 58 3.38 11.42 9.25
N SER A 59 4.58 11.83 8.84
CA SER A 59 4.94 11.98 7.43
C SER A 59 5.07 10.66 6.67
N SER A 60 5.32 9.55 7.36
CA SER A 60 5.38 8.22 6.73
C SER A 60 3.99 7.59 6.52
N ALA A 61 2.92 8.28 6.90
CA ALA A 61 1.55 7.87 6.58
C ALA A 61 1.29 7.96 5.07
N ASN A 62 0.43 7.08 4.55
CA ASN A 62 -0.11 7.23 3.21
C ASN A 62 -1.44 7.99 3.28
N GLU A 63 -1.44 9.25 2.85
CA GLU A 63 -2.61 10.13 2.86
C GLU A 63 -3.78 9.60 2.01
N ASP A 64 -3.50 9.01 0.84
CA ASP A 64 -4.53 8.48 -0.07
C ASP A 64 -5.33 7.30 0.53
N LEU A 65 -4.76 6.62 1.51
CA LEU A 65 -5.36 5.49 2.20
C LEU A 65 -6.09 5.90 3.49
N GLN A 66 -5.79 7.06 4.09
CA GLN A 66 -6.38 7.46 5.38
C GLN A 66 -7.93 7.47 5.37
N PRO A 67 -8.62 7.96 4.32
CA PRO A 67 -10.08 7.91 4.28
C PRO A 67 -10.65 6.48 4.27
N SER A 68 -9.90 5.51 3.74
CA SER A 68 -10.31 4.09 3.72
C SER A 68 -10.00 3.37 5.03
N LEU A 69 -9.02 3.86 5.79
CA LEU A 69 -8.57 3.27 7.05
C LEU A 69 -9.34 3.78 8.27
N SER A 70 -9.94 4.98 8.20
CA SER A 70 -10.63 5.63 9.33
C SER A 70 -11.77 4.79 9.93
N GLY A 71 -12.46 4.00 9.11
CA GLY A 71 -13.56 3.12 9.54
C GLY A 71 -13.15 1.71 9.99
N LYS A 72 -11.85 1.41 10.08
CA LYS A 72 -11.35 0.07 10.43
C LYS A 72 -10.67 0.08 11.80
N ARG A 73 -10.79 -1.04 12.52
CA ARG A 73 -9.91 -1.30 13.68
C ARG A 73 -8.46 -1.27 13.18
N ARG A 74 -7.60 -0.48 13.83
CA ARG A 74 -6.26 -0.20 13.33
C ARG A 74 -5.22 -0.18 14.45
N VAL A 75 -4.07 -0.81 14.18
CA VAL A 75 -2.84 -0.70 14.98
C VAL A 75 -1.78 -0.03 14.12
N ILE A 76 -1.10 0.98 14.66
CA ILE A 76 0.06 1.60 14.00
C ILE A 76 1.33 0.98 14.59
N ALA A 77 2.09 0.27 13.77
CA ALA A 77 3.35 -0.34 14.14
C ALA A 77 4.51 0.55 13.71
N LEU A 78 5.24 1.12 14.67
CA LEU A 78 6.38 2.00 14.41
C LEU A 78 7.66 1.17 14.26
N ASN A 79 8.16 1.06 13.02
CA ASN A 79 9.42 0.38 12.69
C ASN A 79 10.63 1.29 12.91
N LYS A 80 11.84 0.70 12.93
CA LYS A 80 13.12 1.43 13.12
C LYS A 80 13.16 2.28 14.39
N LYS A 81 12.57 1.76 15.47
CA LYS A 81 12.53 2.43 16.78
C LYS A 81 13.94 2.76 17.28
N ASP A 82 14.91 1.90 17.01
CA ASP A 82 16.33 2.07 17.34
C ASP A 82 16.94 3.34 16.74
N LEU A 83 16.41 3.83 15.62
CA LEU A 83 16.86 5.05 14.95
C LEU A 83 16.01 6.28 15.30
N ALA A 84 14.93 6.11 16.07
CA ALA A 84 14.02 7.18 16.42
C ALA A 84 14.52 7.97 17.64
N ASN A 85 14.17 9.25 17.70
CA ASN A 85 14.48 10.06 18.87
C ASN A 85 13.70 9.52 20.09
N PRO A 86 14.39 9.02 21.14
CA PRO A 86 13.73 8.40 22.28
C PRO A 86 12.78 9.36 23.01
N ASN A 87 13.07 10.67 23.00
CA ASN A 87 12.23 11.68 23.66
C ASN A 87 10.87 11.86 22.98
N ILE A 88 10.73 11.47 21.71
CA ILE A 88 9.46 11.55 20.96
C ILE A 88 8.64 10.27 21.12
N MET A 89 9.30 9.15 21.46
CA MET A 89 8.69 7.82 21.54
C MET A 89 7.98 7.55 22.87
N HIS A 90 8.22 8.37 23.89
CA HIS A 90 7.50 8.33 25.16
C HIS A 90 6.32 9.31 25.08
N GLY A 91 5.13 8.78 24.78
CA GLY A 91 3.90 9.55 24.96
C GLY A 91 3.81 10.00 26.42
N LYS A 92 3.60 11.30 26.65
CA LYS A 92 3.07 11.76 27.93
C LYS A 92 1.63 11.28 28.08
#